data_AF-A0A7K0QNM3-F1
#
_entry.id   AF-A0A7K0QNM3-F1
#
_cell.length_a   1.000
_cell.length_b   1.000
_cell.length_c   1.000
_cell.angle_alpha   90.00
_cell.angle_beta   90.00
_cell.angle_gamma   90.00
#
_symmetry.space_group_name_H-M   'P 1'
#
loop_
_entity.id
_entity.type
_entity.pdbx_description
1 polymer ?
#
loop_
_entity_poly.entity_id
_entity_poly.type
_entity_poly.pdbx_seq_one_letter_code
_entity_poly.pdbx_strand_id
1 'polypeptide(L)'
;MKILRVLLAALVCVALAVTVAACGDDNKDNGSGGSSSTTKTDGGSAAAGPSQATVDLALKYTGGKAGAADSAKPPVKIGFTTMIGGTPEFPEQVAALDAVTKFINEKLGGVGGAPLEIVKCT
;
A
#
# COMPACT_ATOMS: atom_id res chain seq x y z
N MET A 1 -50.72 25.43 -3.40
CA MET A 1 -50.13 26.19 -4.53
C MET A 1 -48.87 26.97 -4.11
N LYS A 2 -47.85 26.30 -3.55
CA LYS A 2 -46.59 26.96 -3.12
C LYS A 2 -45.34 26.10 -3.37
N ILE A 3 -45.49 24.95 -4.02
CA ILE A 3 -44.43 23.94 -4.19
C ILE A 3 -43.97 23.86 -5.67
N LEU A 4 -44.56 24.67 -6.56
CA LEU A 4 -44.31 24.62 -8.01
C LEU A 4 -43.52 25.81 -8.57
N ARG A 5 -42.93 26.64 -7.70
CA ARG A 5 -42.18 27.85 -8.11
C ARG A 5 -40.71 27.88 -7.66
N VAL A 6 -40.22 26.80 -7.06
CA VAL A 6 -38.84 26.74 -6.55
C VAL A 6 -37.90 25.96 -7.49
N LEU A 7 -38.44 25.31 -8.53
CA LEU A 7 -37.66 24.48 -9.47
C LEU A 7 -37.14 25.21 -10.71
N LEU A 8 -37.26 26.53 -10.80
CA LEU A 8 -36.87 27.26 -11.99
C LEU A 8 -36.24 28.62 -11.66
N ALA A 9 -35.08 28.61 -11.00
CA ALA A 9 -34.24 29.80 -10.95
C ALA A 9 -32.77 29.41 -10.75
N ALA A 10 -32.01 29.52 -11.84
CA ALA A 10 -30.61 29.91 -11.89
C ALA A 10 -29.62 29.00 -11.12
N LEU A 11 -28.91 28.08 -11.76
CA LEU A 11 -27.85 28.34 -12.76
C LEU A 11 -26.93 29.50 -12.33
N VAL A 12 -25.64 29.19 -12.18
CA VAL A 12 -24.50 30.10 -11.91
C VAL A 12 -24.22 30.35 -10.42
N CYS A 13 -23.17 29.71 -9.90
CA CYS A 13 -22.03 30.41 -9.29
C CYS A 13 -20.98 29.45 -8.71
N VAL A 14 -19.84 29.40 -9.39
CA VAL A 14 -18.48 29.51 -8.81
C VAL A 14 -17.86 28.27 -8.16
N ALA A 15 -16.73 27.91 -8.78
CA ALA A 15 -15.67 27.02 -8.34
C ALA A 15 -14.92 27.53 -7.08
N LEU A 16 -13.89 26.77 -6.65
CA LEU A 16 -12.97 26.97 -5.51
C LEU A 16 -13.45 26.28 -4.20
N ALA A 17 -12.66 25.50 -3.46
CA ALA A 17 -11.21 25.30 -3.46
C ALA A 17 -10.85 23.90 -2.93
N VAL A 18 -9.84 23.29 -3.53
CA VAL A 18 -9.01 22.24 -2.91
C VAL A 18 -8.18 22.91 -1.83
N THR A 19 -8.41 22.59 -0.56
CA THR A 19 -7.52 22.99 0.54
C THR A 19 -6.69 21.78 0.97
N VAL A 20 -5.46 21.71 0.46
CA VAL A 20 -4.36 20.96 1.05
C VAL A 20 -3.91 21.70 2.31
N ALA A 21 -4.25 21.18 3.48
CA ALA A 21 -3.62 21.59 4.74
C ALA A 21 -2.55 20.55 5.09
N ALA A 22 -1.32 20.84 4.68
CA ALA A 22 -0.11 20.17 5.13
C ALA A 22 0.70 21.17 5.98
N CYS A 23 0.70 20.96 7.30
CA CYS A 23 1.67 21.41 8.32
C CYS A 23 1.11 20.84 9.65
N GLY A 24 1.80 20.01 10.42
CA GLY A 24 3.21 20.16 10.78
C GLY A 24 3.28 21.20 11.89
N ASP A 25 2.90 20.82 13.11
CA ASP A 25 3.01 21.70 14.28
C ASP A 25 4.46 21.68 14.77
N ASP A 26 5.14 22.80 14.55
CA ASP A 26 6.50 23.10 14.97
C ASP A 26 6.56 23.26 16.49
N ASN A 27 7.09 22.27 17.21
CA ASN A 27 7.56 22.51 18.57
C ASN A 27 9.06 22.88 18.54
N LYS A 28 9.33 24.14 18.84
CA LYS A 28 10.67 24.72 18.94
C LYS A 28 11.39 24.14 20.15
N ASP A 29 12.51 23.48 19.95
CA ASP A 29 13.58 23.44 20.95
C ASP A 29 14.96 23.48 20.28
N ASN A 30 15.74 24.45 20.72
CA ASN A 30 17.00 24.90 20.15
C ASN A 30 18.17 24.26 20.91
N GLY A 31 18.99 23.45 20.24
CA GLY A 31 20.18 22.85 20.83
C GLY A 31 21.12 22.26 19.79
N SER A 32 22.03 23.08 19.27
CA SER A 32 23.10 22.67 18.37
C SER A 32 24.28 22.09 19.18
N GLY A 33 24.77 20.91 18.81
CA GLY A 33 26.02 20.36 19.36
C GLY A 33 26.30 18.89 19.06
N GLY A 34 27.06 18.64 17.98
CA GLY A 34 28.10 17.58 17.97
C GLY A 34 27.70 16.14 17.67
N SER A 35 28.04 15.70 16.46
CA SER A 35 28.05 14.32 15.98
C SER A 35 28.83 13.35 16.88
N SER A 36 28.19 12.27 17.32
CA SER A 36 28.81 10.94 17.38
C SER A 36 27.71 9.87 17.40
N SER A 37 27.82 8.97 16.43
CA SER A 37 26.94 7.86 16.14
C SER A 37 26.79 6.90 17.31
N THR A 38 25.60 6.83 17.89
CA THR A 38 25.04 5.57 18.41
C THR A 38 23.52 5.65 18.33
N THR A 39 22.97 5.64 17.13
CA THR A 39 21.61 5.12 16.98
C THR A 39 21.78 3.61 17.03
N LYS A 40 21.55 3.04 18.21
CA LYS A 40 21.18 1.64 18.32
C LYS A 40 20.08 1.44 17.27
N THR A 41 20.34 0.62 16.27
CA THR A 41 19.27 0.01 15.49
C THR A 41 18.49 -0.83 16.48
N ASP A 42 17.53 -0.22 17.17
CA ASP A 42 16.52 -0.95 17.91
C ASP A 42 15.89 -1.89 16.89
N GLY A 43 16.10 -3.18 17.13
CA GLY A 43 15.74 -4.26 16.23
C GLY A 43 14.35 -4.00 15.71
N GLY A 44 14.24 -3.91 14.37
CA GLY A 44 13.00 -3.63 13.68
C GLY A 44 11.90 -4.46 14.32
N SER A 45 11.00 -3.77 15.02
CA SER A 45 9.77 -4.37 15.51
C SER A 45 9.20 -5.10 14.32
N ALA A 46 9.08 -6.43 14.41
CA ALA A 46 8.43 -7.21 13.38
C ALA A 46 7.06 -6.55 13.20
N ALA A 47 6.90 -5.79 12.11
CA ALA A 47 5.67 -5.09 11.84
C ALA A 47 4.58 -6.15 11.93
N ALA A 48 3.62 -5.95 12.84
CA ALA A 48 2.52 -6.88 13.00
C ALA A 48 1.94 -7.11 11.60
N GLY A 49 1.78 -8.38 11.23
CA GLY A 49 1.22 -8.74 9.92
C GLY A 49 -0.13 -8.06 9.69
N PRO A 50 -0.64 -8.07 8.45
CA PRO A 50 -1.88 -7.39 8.12
C PRO A 50 -3.01 -7.83 9.06
N SER A 51 -3.79 -6.85 9.55
CA SER A 51 -4.93 -7.12 10.41
C SER A 51 -5.96 -8.01 9.72
N GLN A 52 -6.80 -8.70 10.49
CA GLN A 52 -7.87 -9.50 9.90
C GLN A 52 -8.82 -8.66 9.03
N ALA A 53 -9.13 -7.42 9.45
CA ALA A 53 -9.94 -6.50 8.66
C ALA A 53 -9.29 -6.17 7.30
N THR A 54 -7.97 -6.08 7.24
CA THR A 54 -7.21 -5.90 5.98
C THR A 54 -7.32 -7.13 5.09
N VAL A 55 -7.21 -8.33 5.66
CA VAL A 55 -7.38 -9.59 4.92
C VAL A 55 -8.81 -9.70 4.37
N ASP A 56 -9.82 -9.39 5.18
CA ASP A 56 -11.23 -9.46 4.77
C ASP A 56 -11.54 -8.48 3.64
N LEU A 57 -11.01 -7.25 3.72
CA LEU A 57 -11.11 -6.26 2.66
C LEU A 57 -10.46 -6.77 1.36
N ALA A 58 -9.25 -7.33 1.45
CA ALA A 58 -8.53 -7.86 0.29
C ALA A 58 -9.26 -9.05 -0.35
N LEU A 59 -9.83 -9.96 0.46
CA LEU A 59 -10.65 -11.07 -0.04
C LEU A 59 -11.89 -10.58 -0.77
N LYS A 60 -12.59 -9.59 -0.20
CA LYS A 60 -13.76 -8.97 -0.84
C LYS A 60 -13.42 -8.28 -2.14
N TYR A 61 -12.28 -7.57 -2.19
CA TYR A 61 -11.85 -6.84 -3.37
C TYR A 61 -11.40 -7.77 -4.51
N THR A 62 -10.68 -8.84 -4.17
CA THR A 62 -10.09 -9.75 -5.17
C THR A 62 -11.02 -10.90 -5.58
N GLY A 63 -12.03 -11.23 -4.76
CA GLY A 63 -12.79 -12.47 -4.91
C GLY A 63 -11.96 -13.73 -4.59
N GLY A 64 -10.80 -13.56 -3.95
CA GLY A 64 -9.90 -14.64 -3.57
C GLY A 64 -10.47 -15.57 -2.50
N LYS A 65 -9.77 -16.68 -2.25
CA LYS A 65 -10.16 -17.66 -1.24
C LYS A 65 -9.35 -17.44 0.03
N ALA A 66 -10.01 -17.34 1.17
CA ALA A 66 -9.31 -17.23 2.44
C ALA A 66 -8.34 -18.39 2.67
N GLY A 67 -7.13 -18.05 3.14
CA GLY A 67 -6.09 -18.98 3.54
C GLY A 67 -4.95 -19.11 2.52
N ALA A 68 -4.15 -20.16 2.68
CA ALA A 68 -2.98 -20.39 1.85
C ALA A 68 -3.36 -20.92 0.46
N ALA A 69 -2.51 -20.61 -0.53
CA ALA A 69 -2.56 -21.20 -1.85
C ALA A 69 -2.29 -22.71 -1.80
N ASP A 70 -2.82 -23.45 -2.77
CA ASP A 70 -2.60 -24.88 -2.90
C ASP A 70 -1.22 -25.14 -3.50
N SER A 71 -0.25 -25.53 -2.66
CA SER A 71 1.12 -25.81 -3.09
C SER A 71 1.26 -27.02 -4.02
N ALA A 72 0.21 -27.84 -4.19
CA ALA A 72 0.21 -28.92 -5.17
C ALA A 72 -0.04 -28.43 -6.61
N LYS A 73 -0.54 -27.20 -6.78
CA LYS A 73 -0.76 -26.62 -8.12
C LYS A 73 0.52 -25.97 -8.65
N PRO A 74 0.74 -26.02 -9.98
CA PRO A 74 1.87 -25.30 -10.58
C PRO A 74 1.72 -23.79 -10.35
N PRO A 75 2.82 -23.08 -10.05
CA PRO A 75 2.76 -21.65 -9.75
C PRO A 75 2.42 -20.82 -10.99
N VAL A 76 1.68 -19.73 -10.78
CA VAL A 76 1.47 -18.69 -11.77
C VAL A 76 2.66 -17.73 -11.70
N LYS A 77 3.46 -17.70 -12.77
CA LYS A 77 4.66 -16.85 -12.86
C LYS A 77 4.34 -15.52 -13.53
N ILE A 78 4.73 -14.42 -12.90
CA ILE A 78 4.61 -13.07 -13.46
C ILE A 78 5.99 -12.41 -13.46
N GLY A 79 6.46 -12.00 -14.64
CA GLY A 79 7.69 -11.22 -14.77
C GLY A 79 7.49 -9.79 -14.31
N PHE A 80 8.42 -9.26 -13.53
CA PHE A 80 8.39 -7.88 -13.05
C PHE A 80 9.76 -7.23 -13.17
N THR A 81 9.85 -6.13 -13.94
CA THR A 81 11.06 -5.32 -14.07
C THR A 81 11.25 -4.46 -12.83
N THR A 82 12.38 -4.60 -12.17
CA THR A 82 12.76 -3.85 -10.98
C THR A 82 13.86 -2.86 -11.32
N MET A 83 13.93 -1.74 -10.62
CA MET A 83 15.01 -0.75 -10.79
C MET A 83 16.21 -1.07 -9.90
N ILE A 84 16.65 -2.34 -9.95
CA ILE A 84 17.85 -2.81 -9.25
C ILE A 84 19.05 -2.76 -10.19
N GLY A 85 20.18 -2.24 -9.72
CA GLY A 85 21.41 -2.11 -10.50
C GLY A 85 21.50 -0.86 -11.41
N GLY A 86 20.51 0.04 -11.36
CA GLY A 86 20.55 1.36 -12.01
C GLY A 86 20.91 2.50 -11.05
N THR A 87 21.07 3.73 -11.56
CA THR A 87 21.16 4.94 -10.73
C THR A 87 20.04 5.90 -11.09
N PRO A 88 19.10 6.21 -10.17
CA PRO A 88 19.02 5.72 -8.79
C PRO A 88 18.55 4.25 -8.68
N GLU A 89 18.86 3.60 -7.55
CA GLU A 89 18.43 2.23 -7.23
C GLU A 89 17.25 2.24 -6.25
N PHE A 90 16.30 1.32 -6.45
CA PHE A 90 15.05 1.23 -5.66
C PHE A 90 14.82 -0.18 -5.09
N PRO A 91 15.60 -0.61 -4.08
CA PRO A 91 15.49 -1.95 -3.51
C PRO A 91 14.16 -2.23 -2.79
N GLU A 92 13.44 -1.19 -2.37
CA GLU A 92 12.12 -1.29 -1.75
C GLU A 92 11.06 -1.89 -2.69
N GLN A 93 11.25 -1.78 -4.01
CA GLN A 93 10.39 -2.44 -4.99
C GLN A 93 10.43 -3.96 -4.81
N VAL A 94 11.62 -4.52 -4.61
CA VAL A 94 11.76 -5.97 -4.39
C VAL A 94 11.17 -6.40 -3.05
N ALA A 95 11.39 -5.62 -2.00
CA ALA A 95 10.78 -5.89 -0.70
C ALA A 95 9.24 -5.87 -0.78
N ALA A 96 8.67 -4.92 -1.51
CA ALA A 96 7.23 -4.82 -1.73
C ALA A 96 6.68 -6.02 -2.52
N LEU A 97 7.37 -6.45 -3.58
CA LEU A 97 6.99 -7.63 -4.35
C LEU A 97 7.02 -8.90 -3.51
N ASP A 98 8.03 -9.07 -2.66
CA ASP A 98 8.12 -10.22 -1.76
C ASP A 98 6.99 -10.22 -0.73
N ALA A 99 6.70 -9.05 -0.13
CA ALA A 99 5.61 -8.90 0.82
C ALA A 99 4.25 -9.17 0.18
N VAL A 100 3.99 -8.66 -1.04
CA VAL A 100 2.72 -8.86 -1.74
C VAL A 100 2.54 -10.31 -2.16
N THR A 101 3.61 -10.95 -2.65
CA THR A 101 3.59 -12.37 -3.05
C THR A 101 3.26 -13.26 -1.85
N LYS A 102 3.91 -12.98 -0.72
CA LYS A 102 3.64 -13.67 0.54
C LYS A 102 2.20 -13.46 1.00
N PHE A 103 1.71 -12.22 0.98
CA PHE A 103 0.33 -11.94 1.39
C PHE A 103 -0.70 -12.67 0.53
N ILE A 104 -0.53 -12.65 -0.80
CA ILE A 104 -1.41 -13.36 -1.74
C ILE A 104 -1.39 -14.86 -1.48
N ASN A 105 -0.20 -15.45 -1.32
CA ASN A 105 -0.05 -16.88 -1.16
C ASN A 105 -0.46 -17.40 0.22
N GLU A 106 -0.30 -16.62 1.28
CA GLU A 106 -0.61 -17.07 2.64
C GLU A 106 -2.03 -16.72 3.09
N LYS A 107 -2.62 -15.65 2.55
CA LYS A 107 -3.90 -15.11 3.04
C LYS A 107 -5.02 -15.14 2.01
N LEU A 108 -4.71 -15.02 0.72
CA LEU A 108 -5.71 -14.84 -0.35
C LEU A 108 -5.89 -16.07 -1.26
N GLY A 109 -5.24 -17.17 -0.94
CA GLY A 109 -5.40 -18.43 -1.66
C GLY A 109 -4.68 -18.47 -3.01
N GLY A 110 -3.74 -17.56 -3.26
CA GLY A 110 -3.02 -17.49 -4.53
C GLY A 110 -3.91 -17.05 -5.71
N VAL A 111 -3.46 -17.31 -6.93
CA VAL A 111 -4.17 -16.98 -8.18
C VAL A 111 -4.93 -18.21 -8.66
N GLY A 112 -6.27 -18.17 -8.64
CA GLY A 112 -7.09 -19.34 -9.00
C GLY A 112 -6.86 -20.57 -8.11
N GLY A 113 -6.36 -20.36 -6.88
CA GLY A 113 -5.94 -21.41 -5.97
C GLY A 113 -4.47 -21.82 -6.10
N ALA A 114 -3.77 -21.41 -7.15
CA ALA A 114 -2.36 -21.76 -7.37
C ALA A 114 -1.40 -20.72 -6.77
N PRO A 115 -0.19 -21.10 -6.36
CA PRO A 115 0.78 -20.14 -5.81
C PRO A 115 1.19 -19.08 -6.85
N LEU A 116 1.31 -17.84 -6.43
CA LEU A 116 1.91 -16.76 -7.21
C LEU A 116 3.44 -16.79 -7.04
N GLU A 117 4.17 -16.64 -8.15
CA GLU A 117 5.61 -16.46 -8.17
C GLU A 117 5.95 -15.21 -9.00
N ILE A 118 6.58 -14.22 -8.36
CA ILE A 118 7.09 -13.05 -9.08
C ILE A 118 8.52 -13.33 -9.52
N VAL A 119 8.72 -13.34 -10.84
CA VAL A 119 10.05 -13.47 -11.47
C VAL A 119 10.61 -12.06 -11.64
N LYS A 120 11.62 -11.73 -10.84
CA LYS A 120 12.25 -10.39 -10.86
C LYS A 120 13.22 -10.30 -12.03
N CYS A 121 13.07 -9.25 -12.83
CA CYS A 121 13.91 -8.91 -13.97
C CYS A 121 14.63 -7.59 -13.72
N THR A 122 15.81 -7.43 -14.30
CA THR A 122 16.64 -6.21 -14.29
C THR A 122 16.73 -5.61 -15.67
#